data_AF-A0AAV0JDJ5-F1
#
_entry.id   AF-A0AAV0JDJ5-F1
#
_cell.length_a   1.000
_cell.length_b   1.000
_cell.length_c   1.000
_cell.angle_alpha   90.00
_cell.angle_beta   90.00
_cell.angle_gamma   90.00
#
_symmetry.space_group_name_H-M   'P 1'
#
loop_
_entity.id
_entity.type
_entity.pdbx_description
1 polymer ?
#
loop_
_entity_poly.entity_id
_entity_poly.type
_entity_poly.pdbx_seq_one_letter_code
_entity_poly.pdbx_strand_id
1 'polypeptide(L)'
;MRFRYPWELLWGNISKDNVCIAGDALHPMTSDVGQGANMALEDGVILARRLAEALLPRKADEEGEFERIRSGLSKFGEERRWRSFVMITTAYVIGYIQQSNWWVMKFVKDKFLSPVLGKLLLSRADFDCGELIKI
;
A
#
# COMPACT_ATOMS: atom_id res chain seq x y z
N MET A 1 12.67 15.10 1.51
CA MET A 1 12.10 13.86 0.93
C MET A 1 12.41 13.83 -0.55
N ARG A 2 12.90 12.71 -1.09
CA ARG A 2 13.04 12.53 -2.55
C ARG A 2 11.67 12.15 -3.11
N PHE A 3 11.22 12.85 -4.15
CA PHE A 3 9.99 12.51 -4.83
C PHE A 3 10.19 11.19 -5.59
N ARG A 4 9.46 10.15 -5.20
CA ARG A 4 9.35 8.92 -5.98
C ARG A 4 8.08 9.01 -6.80
N TYR A 5 8.21 8.84 -8.10
CA TYR A 5 7.03 8.84 -8.95
C TYR A 5 6.21 7.57 -8.68
N PRO A 6 4.86 7.65 -8.66
CA PRO A 6 4.01 6.51 -8.32
C PRO A 6 4.26 5.28 -9.22
N TRP A 7 4.62 5.50 -10.48
CA TRP A 7 4.89 4.43 -11.44
C TRP A 7 6.19 3.67 -11.17
N GLU A 8 7.16 4.25 -10.46
CA GLU A 8 8.36 3.52 -10.02
C GLU A 8 8.00 2.34 -9.12
N LEU A 9 6.86 2.40 -8.42
CA LEU A 9 6.36 1.33 -7.57
C LEU A 9 5.79 0.16 -8.37
N LEU A 10 5.28 0.41 -9.58
CA LEU A 10 4.77 -0.64 -10.47
C LEU A 10 5.90 -1.50 -11.03
N TRP A 11 7.05 -0.89 -11.30
CA TRP A 11 8.22 -1.56 -11.90
C TRP A 11 9.32 -1.91 -10.88
N GLY A 12 9.23 -1.39 -9.66
CA GLY A 12 10.21 -1.62 -8.59
C GLY A 12 10.04 -2.96 -7.87
N ASN A 13 11.15 -3.49 -7.37
CA ASN A 13 11.15 -4.67 -6.50
C ASN A 13 10.74 -4.27 -5.08
N ILE A 14 9.63 -4.84 -4.61
CA ILE A 14 9.12 -4.64 -3.24
C ILE A 14 9.78 -5.61 -2.25
N SER A 15 10.11 -6.80 -2.75
CA SER A 15 10.88 -7.80 -2.04
C SER A 15 12.05 -8.29 -2.89
N LYS A 16 13.09 -8.74 -2.20
CA LYS A 16 14.26 -9.38 -2.78
C LYS A 16 14.76 -10.40 -1.77
N ASP A 17 14.81 -11.66 -2.19
CA ASP A 17 15.19 -12.79 -1.34
C ASP A 17 14.32 -12.80 -0.07
N ASN A 18 14.91 -12.83 1.13
CA ASN A 18 14.18 -12.80 2.40
C ASN A 18 13.99 -11.39 2.99
N VAL A 19 14.07 -10.35 2.14
CA VAL A 19 13.87 -8.96 2.53
C VAL A 19 12.68 -8.38 1.78
N CYS A 20 11.84 -7.61 2.47
CA CYS A 20 10.77 -6.82 1.85
C CYS A 20 10.71 -5.40 2.43
N ILE A 21 10.04 -4.52 1.72
CA ILE A 21 9.81 -3.13 2.10
C ILE A 21 8.31 -2.95 2.38
N ALA A 22 7.98 -2.25 3.46
CA ALA A 22 6.61 -1.96 3.88
C ALA A 22 6.49 -0.54 4.45
N GLY A 23 5.27 -0.06 4.67
CA GLY A 23 4.99 1.27 5.22
C GLY A 23 5.47 2.39 4.29
N ASP A 24 5.85 3.53 4.87
CA ASP A 24 6.31 4.71 4.11
C ASP A 24 7.52 4.43 3.20
N ALA A 25 8.31 3.39 3.48
CA ALA A 25 9.41 2.99 2.60
C ALA A 25 8.91 2.34 1.30
N LEU A 26 7.77 1.65 1.36
CA LEU A 26 7.08 1.08 0.22
C LEU A 26 6.24 2.15 -0.47
N HIS A 27 5.35 2.81 0.27
CA HIS A 27 4.35 3.72 -0.28
C HIS A 27 4.41 5.12 0.33
N PRO A 28 5.50 5.88 0.11
CA PRO A 28 5.60 7.24 0.61
C PRO A 28 4.44 8.07 0.04
N MET A 29 3.56 8.54 0.93
CA MET A 29 2.34 9.23 0.55
C MET A 29 2.32 10.63 1.13
N THR A 30 1.77 11.58 0.37
CA THR A 30 1.48 12.90 0.89
C THR A 30 0.33 12.83 1.90
N SER A 31 0.35 13.73 2.89
CA SER A 31 -0.64 13.74 3.98
C SER A 31 -2.06 14.15 3.54
N ASP A 32 -2.26 14.49 2.26
CA ASP A 32 -3.53 15.02 1.73
C ASP A 32 -4.72 14.07 1.88
N VAL A 33 -4.47 12.76 2.02
CA VAL A 33 -5.48 11.70 2.21
C VAL A 33 -5.49 11.17 3.65
N GLY A 34 -4.41 11.39 4.42
CA GLY A 34 -4.29 10.93 5.80
C GLY A 34 -4.30 9.41 5.98
N GLN A 35 -4.00 8.61 4.95
CA GLN A 35 -4.10 7.14 4.98
C GLN A 35 -2.76 6.40 5.07
N GLY A 36 -1.62 7.09 5.17
CA GLY A 36 -0.30 6.45 5.23
C GLY A 36 -0.18 5.48 6.42
N ALA A 37 -0.59 5.90 7.62
CA ALA A 37 -0.54 5.07 8.82
C ALA A 37 -1.44 3.83 8.72
N ASN A 38 -2.68 3.99 8.23
CA ASN A 38 -3.60 2.86 8.03
C ASN A 38 -3.03 1.86 7.02
N MET A 39 -2.45 2.34 5.93
CA MET A 39 -1.78 1.48 4.95
C MET A 39 -0.58 0.73 5.53
N ALA A 40 0.18 1.35 6.45
CA ALA A 40 1.25 0.65 7.15
C ALA A 40 0.71 -0.49 8.05
N LEU A 41 -0.47 -0.30 8.66
CA LEU A 41 -1.15 -1.37 9.41
C LEU A 41 -1.65 -2.48 8.48
N GLU A 42 -2.25 -2.14 7.34
CA GLU A 42 -2.64 -3.13 6.31
C GLU A 42 -1.45 -3.98 5.86
N ASP A 43 -0.29 -3.33 5.61
CA ASP A 43 0.94 -4.04 5.25
C ASP A 43 1.37 -5.02 6.35
N GLY A 44 1.30 -4.60 7.61
CA GLY A 44 1.65 -5.45 8.75
C GLY A 44 0.78 -6.71 8.83
N VAL A 45 -0.53 -6.57 8.66
CA VAL A 45 -1.47 -7.72 8.67
C VAL A 45 -1.19 -8.67 7.51
N ILE A 46 -1.04 -8.14 6.29
CA ILE A 46 -0.80 -8.97 5.10
C ILE A 46 0.57 -9.65 5.18
N LEU A 47 1.60 -8.94 5.62
CA LEU A 47 2.94 -9.50 5.80
C LEU A 47 2.93 -10.63 6.84
N ALA A 48 2.30 -10.39 8.00
CA ALA A 48 2.17 -11.40 9.04
C ALA A 48 1.45 -12.66 8.54
N ARG A 49 0.37 -12.50 7.77
CA ARG A 49 -0.34 -13.62 7.14
C ARG A 49 0.56 -14.40 6.19
N ARG A 50 1.26 -13.72 5.28
CA ARG A 50 2.13 -14.37 4.28
C ARG A 50 3.33 -15.07 4.93
N LEU A 51 3.88 -14.49 6.00
CA LEU A 51 4.92 -15.14 6.80
C LEU A 51 4.38 -16.35 7.56
N ALA A 52 3.19 -16.26 8.17
CA ALA A 52 2.57 -17.40 8.83
C ALA A 52 2.37 -18.57 7.85
N GLU A 53 1.84 -18.33 6.64
CA GLU A 53 1.73 -19.35 5.58
C GLU A 53 3.10 -19.98 5.24
N ALA A 54 4.13 -19.14 5.16
CA ALA A 54 5.50 -19.55 4.86
C ALA A 54 6.17 -20.33 6.01
N LEU A 55 5.78 -20.08 7.26
CA LEU A 55 6.39 -20.68 8.47
C LEU A 55 5.58 -21.84 9.07
N LEU A 56 4.34 -22.08 8.62
CA LEU A 56 3.54 -23.22 9.08
C LEU A 56 4.35 -24.52 9.04
N PRO A 57 4.22 -25.39 10.07
CA PRO A 57 5.08 -26.55 10.25
C PRO A 57 5.00 -27.47 9.05
N ARG A 58 6.06 -27.47 8.26
CA ARG A 58 6.32 -28.46 7.21
C ARG A 58 7.69 -29.04 7.50
N LYS A 59 7.88 -30.32 7.22
CA LYS A 59 9.20 -30.97 7.26
C LYS A 59 10.07 -30.39 6.13
N ALA A 60 10.61 -29.19 6.33
CA ALA A 60 11.52 -28.53 5.41
C ALA A 60 12.88 -28.38 6.10
N ASP A 61 13.94 -28.55 5.32
CA ASP A 61 15.29 -28.15 5.68
C ASP A 61 15.45 -26.63 5.54
N GLU A 62 16.62 -26.10 5.92
CA GLU A 62 16.91 -24.66 5.90
C GLU A 62 16.73 -24.04 4.50
N GLU A 63 17.12 -24.75 3.43
CA GLU A 63 16.94 -24.30 2.04
C GLU A 63 15.45 -24.22 1.66
N GLY A 64 14.66 -25.23 2.05
CA GLY A 64 13.22 -25.24 1.83
C GLY A 64 12.47 -24.15 2.61
N GLU A 65 12.92 -23.83 3.83
CA GLU A 65 12.38 -22.72 4.61
C GLU A 65 12.71 -21.37 3.94
N PHE A 66 13.94 -21.18 3.48
CA PHE A 66 14.38 -19.97 2.80
C PHE A 66 13.50 -19.66 1.58
N GLU A 67 13.30 -20.62 0.68
CA GLU A 67 12.52 -20.39 -0.54
C GLU A 67 11.03 -20.17 -0.24
N ARG A 68 10.49 -20.76 0.84
CA ARG A 68 9.12 -20.49 1.30
C ARG A 68 8.95 -19.07 1.79
N ILE A 69 9.89 -18.57 2.61
CA ILE A 69 9.87 -17.19 3.10
C ILE A 69 9.96 -16.23 1.90
N ARG A 70 10.93 -16.44 1.00
CA ARG A 70 11.08 -15.66 -0.23
C ARG A 70 9.80 -15.62 -1.05
N SER A 71 9.16 -16.76 -1.29
CA SER A 71 7.88 -16.85 -2.00
C SER A 71 6.77 -16.08 -1.27
N GLY A 72 6.69 -16.20 0.06
CA GLY A 72 5.74 -15.45 0.89
C GLY A 72 5.92 -13.94 0.78
N LEU A 73 7.16 -13.47 0.83
CA LEU A 73 7.48 -12.04 0.67
C LEU A 73 7.23 -11.53 -0.75
N SER A 74 7.42 -12.37 -1.79
CA SER A 74 7.03 -12.03 -3.17
C SER A 74 5.52 -11.81 -3.28
N LYS A 75 4.72 -12.73 -2.73
CA LYS A 75 3.25 -12.62 -2.72
C LYS A 75 2.77 -11.39 -1.96
N PHE A 76 3.39 -11.08 -0.81
CA PHE A 76 3.14 -9.81 -0.11
C PHE A 76 3.37 -8.61 -1.04
N GLY A 77 4.51 -8.56 -1.74
CA GLY A 77 4.83 -7.48 -2.66
C GLY A 77 3.80 -7.34 -3.79
N GLU A 78 3.37 -8.45 -4.38
CA GLU A 78 2.36 -8.49 -5.44
C GLU A 78 1.00 -7.94 -4.95
N GLU A 79 0.54 -8.34 -3.77
CA GLU A 79 -0.71 -7.85 -3.17
C GLU A 79 -0.67 -6.35 -2.88
N ARG A 80 0.47 -5.86 -2.38
CA ARG A 80 0.61 -4.46 -1.96
C ARG A 80 0.93 -3.51 -3.11
N ARG A 81 1.45 -4.00 -4.24
CA ARG A 81 1.86 -3.16 -5.39
C ARG A 81 0.71 -2.31 -5.93
N TRP A 82 -0.40 -2.95 -6.31
CA TRP A 82 -1.52 -2.23 -6.91
C TRP A 82 -2.21 -1.29 -5.92
N ARG A 83 -2.44 -1.76 -4.68
CA ARG A 83 -3.01 -0.96 -3.58
C ARG A 83 -2.20 0.31 -3.32
N SER A 84 -0.88 0.16 -3.24
CA SER A 84 0.06 1.27 -3.02
C SER A 84 0.04 2.27 -4.16
N PHE A 85 0.12 1.78 -5.41
CA PHE A 85 0.06 2.63 -6.60
C PHE A 85 -1.21 3.49 -6.65
N VAL A 86 -2.36 2.85 -6.47
CA VAL A 86 -3.67 3.52 -6.49
C VAL A 86 -3.75 4.60 -5.40
N MET A 87 -3.23 4.33 -4.21
CA MET A 87 -3.28 5.28 -3.10
C MET A 87 -2.34 6.46 -3.26
N ILE A 88 -1.07 6.24 -3.62
CA ILE A 88 -0.11 7.33 -3.87
C ILE A 88 -0.63 8.24 -4.99
N THR A 89 -1.16 7.66 -6.06
CA THR A 89 -1.74 8.42 -7.19
C THR A 89 -2.96 9.24 -6.75
N THR A 90 -3.83 8.65 -5.92
CA THR A 90 -4.99 9.34 -5.37
C THR A 90 -4.57 10.53 -4.51
N ALA A 91 -3.56 10.34 -3.65
CA ALA A 91 -3.03 11.40 -2.80
C ALA A 91 -2.38 12.53 -3.60
N TYR A 92 -1.59 12.19 -4.62
CA TYR A 92 -1.00 13.18 -5.51
C TYR A 92 -2.05 14.04 -6.23
N VAL A 93 -3.09 13.40 -6.79
CA VAL A 93 -4.18 14.12 -7.47
C VAL A 93 -4.95 15.02 -6.51
N ILE A 94 -5.28 14.52 -5.30
CA ILE A 94 -5.97 15.32 -4.29
C ILE A 94 -5.11 16.51 -3.85
N GLY A 95 -3.83 16.28 -3.55
CA GLY A 95 -2.89 17.33 -3.17
C GLY A 95 -2.73 18.39 -4.27
N TYR A 96 -2.61 17.97 -5.53
CA TYR A 96 -2.55 18.88 -6.67
C TYR A 96 -3.79 19.79 -6.75
N ILE A 97 -5.00 19.21 -6.63
CA ILE A 97 -6.23 20.00 -6.70
C ILE A 97 -6.36 20.91 -5.48
N GLN A 98 -6.01 20.43 -4.28
CA GLN A 98 -6.08 21.23 -3.05
C GLN A 98 -5.13 22.44 -3.06
N GLN A 99 -3.92 22.30 -3.60
CA GLN A 99 -2.89 23.35 -3.66
C GLN A 99 -3.09 24.31 -4.84
N SER A 100 -3.88 23.95 -5.84
CA SER A 100 -4.10 24.79 -7.01
C SER A 100 -4.96 26.03 -6.69
N ASN A 101 -4.45 27.20 -7.07
CA ASN A 101 -5.13 28.49 -6.89
C ASN A 101 -5.90 28.96 -8.14
N TRP A 102 -6.06 28.08 -9.13
CA TRP A 102 -6.74 28.42 -10.37
C TRP A 102 -8.26 28.34 -10.17
N TRP A 103 -8.99 29.34 -10.65
CA TRP A 103 -10.43 29.48 -10.43
C TRP A 103 -11.25 28.25 -10.87
N VAL A 104 -10.87 27.61 -11.98
CA VAL A 104 -11.48 26.35 -12.47
C VAL A 104 -11.30 25.23 -11.46
N MET A 105 -10.12 25.13 -10.87
CA MET A 105 -9.75 24.05 -9.98
C MET A 105 -10.35 24.25 -8.58
N LYS A 106 -10.52 25.52 -8.17
CA LYS A 106 -11.35 25.89 -7.01
C LYS A 106 -12.82 25.48 -7.22
N PHE A 107 -13.38 25.69 -8.41
CA PHE A 107 -14.74 25.23 -8.72
C PHE A 107 -14.85 23.69 -8.68
N VAL A 108 -13.87 22.96 -9.23
CA VAL A 108 -13.81 21.48 -9.14
C VAL A 108 -13.71 21.02 -7.68
N LYS A 109 -12.87 21.67 -6.88
CA LYS A 109 -12.72 21.41 -5.44
C LYS A 109 -14.04 21.56 -4.68
N ASP A 110 -14.74 22.67 -4.92
CA ASP A 110 -15.91 23.07 -4.16
C ASP A 110 -17.17 22.29 -4.61
N LYS A 111 -17.36 22.06 -5.92
CA LYS A 111 -18.55 21.38 -6.44
C LYS A 111 -18.45 19.86 -6.52
N PHE A 112 -17.28 19.30 -6.79
CA PHE A 112 -17.15 17.88 -7.13
C PHE A 112 -16.34 17.11 -6.09
N LEU A 113 -15.21 17.65 -5.64
CA LEU A 113 -14.35 16.94 -4.69
C LEU A 113 -14.90 16.93 -3.28
N SER A 114 -15.31 18.06 -2.71
CA SER A 114 -15.77 18.11 -1.31
C SER A 114 -16.82 17.03 -0.95
N PRO A 115 -17.87 16.79 -1.76
CA PRO A 115 -18.83 15.71 -1.49
C PRO A 115 -18.31 14.30 -1.81
N VAL A 116 -17.40 14.14 -2.78
CA VAL A 116 -16.84 12.84 -3.20
C VAL A 116 -15.69 12.40 -2.31
N LEU A 117 -14.93 13.34 -1.75
CA LEU A 117 -13.73 13.10 -0.96
C LEU A 117 -14.06 12.30 0.30
N GLY A 118 -15.13 12.65 1.01
CA GLY A 118 -15.59 11.88 2.17
C GLY A 118 -15.91 10.43 1.79
N LYS A 119 -16.65 10.22 0.70
CA LYS A 119 -17.02 8.87 0.21
C LYS A 119 -15.80 8.08 -0.29
N LEU A 120 -14.86 8.74 -0.95
CA LEU A 120 -13.62 8.15 -1.43
C LEU A 120 -12.72 7.76 -0.24
N LEU A 121 -12.56 8.64 0.75
CA LEU A 121 -11.79 8.37 1.96
C LEU A 121 -12.37 7.19 2.74
N LEU A 122 -13.70 7.17 2.95
CA LEU A 122 -14.40 6.06 3.58
C LEU A 122 -14.21 4.75 2.82
N SER A 123 -14.41 4.76 1.50
CA SER A 123 -14.20 3.58 0.64
C SER A 123 -12.76 3.10 0.61
N ARG A 124 -11.77 3.97 0.88
CA ARG A 124 -10.35 3.60 0.93
C ARG A 124 -9.89 3.18 2.32
N ALA A 125 -10.63 3.54 3.37
CA ALA A 125 -10.41 3.12 4.74
C ALA A 125 -11.01 1.73 5.02
N ASP A 126 -12.08 1.36 4.32
CA ASP A 126 -12.71 0.03 4.39
C ASP A 126 -11.93 -1.00 3.53
N PHE A 127 -10.63 -1.16 3.84
CA PHE A 127 -9.79 -2.14 3.18
C PHE A 127 -9.85 -3.48 3.93
N ASP A 128 -10.34 -4.51 3.24
CA ASP A 128 -10.34 -5.87 3.75
C ASP A 128 -8.92 -6.46 3.70
N CYS A 129 -8.31 -6.63 4.88
CA CYS A 129 -7.01 -7.28 5.00
C CYS A 129 -7.10 -8.81 4.84
N GLY A 130 -8.31 -9.37 4.75
CA GLY A 130 -8.62 -10.79 4.76
C GLY A 130 -8.45 -11.43 6.13
N GLU A 131 -8.75 -12.72 6.22
CA GLU A 131 -8.66 -13.46 7.48
C GLU A 131 -7.21 -13.82 7.84
N LEU A 132 -6.90 -13.77 9.14
CA LEU A 132 -5.67 -14.34 9.69
C LEU A 132 -5.79 -15.86 9.74
N ILE A 133 -4.67 -16.55 9.49
CA ILE A 133 -4.61 -18.00 9.66
C ILE A 133 -4.90 -18.32 11.12
N LYS A 134 -5.86 -19.23 11.35
CA LYS A 134 -6.05 -19.86 12.66
C LYS A 134 -4.93 -20.88 12.84
N ILE A 135 -3.95 -20.51 13.66
CA ILE A 135 -2.82 -21.38 14.03
C ILE A 135 -3.26 -22.29 15.17
#